data_AF-A0A7J5GCK5-F1
#
_entry.id   AF-A0A7J5GCK5-F1
#
_cell.length_a   1.000
_cell.length_b   1.000
_cell.length_c   1.000
_cell.angle_alpha   90.00
_cell.angle_beta   90.00
_cell.angle_gamma   90.00
#
_symmetry.space_group_name_H-M   'P 1'
#
loop_
_entity.id
_entity.type
_entity.pdbx_description
1 polymer ?
#
loop_
_entity_poly.entity_id
_entity_poly.type
_entity_poly.pdbx_seq_one_letter_code
_entity_poly.pdbx_strand_id
1 'polypeptide(L)'
;MKVITMESSAFTALTEQIAEIAAHVRAVSGVRKEEAPDRLLTTREAAHLLNVSCRTLQRMRSEQRIAYVVLRGKCRYRQSEIDRLLEDSTVTGDAATPEQMKRNHTLRTGGKPKGRRT
;
A
#
# COMPACT_ATOMS: atom_id res chain seq x y z
N MET A 1 -10.88 31.14 -33.55
CA MET A 1 -9.81 30.12 -33.55
C MET A 1 -8.48 30.85 -33.44
N LYS A 2 -7.69 30.61 -32.39
CA LYS A 2 -6.36 31.19 -32.26
C LYS A 2 -5.36 30.24 -32.91
N VAL A 3 -4.73 30.68 -33.99
CA VAL A 3 -3.68 29.93 -34.69
C VAL A 3 -2.34 30.49 -34.22
N ILE A 4 -1.50 29.61 -33.66
CA ILE A 4 -0.12 29.94 -33.29
C ILE A 4 0.76 29.30 -34.36
N THR A 5 1.51 30.11 -35.09
CA THR A 5 2.48 29.66 -36.10
C THR A 5 3.84 29.48 -35.44
N MET A 6 4.47 28.35 -35.71
CA MET A 6 5.85 28.09 -35.30
C MET A 6 6.62 27.52 -36.47
N GLU A 7 7.94 27.68 -36.44
CA GLU A 7 8.80 27.04 -37.43
C GLU A 7 8.69 25.51 -37.34
N SER A 8 8.64 24.86 -38.51
CA SER A 8 8.49 23.40 -38.58
C SER A 8 9.65 22.67 -37.90
N SER A 9 10.86 23.23 -37.93
CA SER A 9 12.04 22.69 -37.25
C SER A 9 11.87 22.63 -35.73
N ALA A 10 11.29 23.69 -35.15
CA ALA A 10 11.02 23.78 -33.72
C ALA A 10 9.91 22.79 -33.30
N PHE A 11 8.92 22.54 -34.16
CA PHE A 11 7.90 21.53 -33.90
C PHE A 11 8.51 20.12 -33.88
N THR A 12 9.34 19.78 -34.87
CA THR A 12 10.01 18.49 -34.94
C THR A 12 10.90 18.26 -33.72
N ALA A 13 11.73 19.25 -33.35
CA ALA A 13 12.60 19.15 -32.18
C ALA A 13 11.81 18.92 -30.86
N LEU A 14 10.68 19.60 -30.67
CA LEU A 14 9.82 19.37 -29.51
C LEU A 14 9.21 17.97 -29.52
N THR A 15 8.76 17.48 -30.68
CA THR A 15 8.20 16.12 -30.78
C THR A 15 9.23 15.03 -30.51
N GLU A 16 10.48 15.24 -30.92
CA GLU A 16 11.60 14.34 -30.63
C GLU A 16 11.92 14.31 -29.12
N GLN A 17 11.98 15.47 -28.48
CA GLN A 17 12.17 15.56 -27.02
C GLN A 17 11.04 14.87 -26.25
N ILE A 18 9.78 15.05 -26.69
CA ILE A 18 8.63 14.36 -26.09
C ILE A 18 8.75 12.84 -26.28
N ALA A 19 9.19 12.38 -27.45
CA ALA A 19 9.39 10.96 -27.72
C ALA A 19 10.50 10.35 -26.86
N GLU A 20 11.60 11.08 -26.65
CA GLU A 20 12.72 10.70 -25.79
C GLU A 20 12.27 10.60 -24.32
N ILE A 21 11.56 11.61 -23.81
CA ILE A 21 10.98 11.59 -22.46
C ILE A 21 10.02 10.41 -22.32
N ALA A 22 9.15 10.17 -23.31
CA ALA A 22 8.21 9.05 -23.28
C ALA A 22 8.92 7.69 -23.28
N ALA A 23 10.03 7.55 -24.02
CA ALA A 23 10.86 6.34 -24.00
C ALA A 23 11.53 6.14 -22.64
N HIS A 24 12.07 7.21 -22.04
CA HIS A 24 12.67 7.15 -20.71
C HIS A 24 11.63 6.78 -19.63
N VAL A 25 10.45 7.38 -19.67
CA VAL A 25 9.35 7.06 -18.75
C VAL A 25 8.90 5.61 -18.91
N ARG A 26 8.79 5.08 -20.14
CA ARG A 26 8.48 3.65 -20.38
C ARG A 26 9.57 2.72 -19.85
N ALA A 27 10.84 3.06 -20.03
CA ALA A 27 11.95 2.27 -19.49
C ALA A 27 11.94 2.25 -17.96
N VAL A 28 11.73 3.41 -17.31
CA VAL A 28 11.67 3.52 -15.85
C VAL A 28 10.40 2.88 -15.28
N SER A 29 9.27 2.94 -15.99
CA SER A 29 8.01 2.31 -15.56
C SER A 29 8.00 0.79 -15.80
N GLY A 30 8.71 0.27 -16.80
CA GLY A 30 8.88 -1.17 -17.04
C GLY A 30 9.75 -1.86 -15.98
N VAL A 31 10.57 -1.12 -15.24
CA VAL A 31 11.43 -1.62 -14.14
C VAL A 31 10.69 -1.66 -12.79
N ARG A 32 9.40 -1.34 -12.74
CA ARG A 32 8.59 -1.45 -11.52
C ARG A 32 8.14 -2.89 -11.23
N LYS A 33 9.10 -3.79 -10.95
CA LYS A 33 8.94 -4.90 -9.99
C LYS A 33 10.19 -5.79 -9.86
N GLU A 34 11.39 -5.22 -9.85
CA GLU A 34 12.36 -5.81 -8.94
C GLU A 34 11.86 -5.48 -7.53
N GLU A 35 11.05 -6.37 -6.97
CA GLU A 35 10.59 -6.33 -5.58
C GLU A 35 11.85 -6.26 -4.72
N ALA A 36 12.27 -5.04 -4.39
CA ALA A 36 13.25 -4.81 -3.34
C ALA A 36 12.84 -5.71 -2.16
N PRO A 37 13.77 -6.46 -1.57
CA PRO A 37 13.43 -7.47 -0.58
C PRO A 37 12.52 -6.85 0.46
N ASP A 38 11.30 -7.39 0.53
CA ASP A 38 10.20 -6.82 1.29
C ASP A 38 10.67 -6.45 2.70
N ARG A 39 10.72 -5.14 2.96
CA ARG A 39 11.40 -4.58 4.13
C ARG A 39 10.75 -5.14 5.39
N LEU A 40 11.56 -5.76 6.24
CA LEU A 40 11.11 -6.27 7.52
C LEU A 40 11.09 -5.17 8.59
N LEU A 41 9.90 -4.87 9.08
CA LEU A 41 9.62 -3.89 10.12
C LEU A 41 9.60 -4.53 11.50
N THR A 42 10.04 -3.78 12.50
CA THR A 42 9.86 -4.12 13.92
C THR A 42 8.42 -3.92 14.37
N THR A 43 8.06 -4.50 15.52
CA THR A 43 6.75 -4.30 16.16
C THR A 43 6.41 -2.82 16.36
N ARG A 44 7.38 -1.97 16.73
CA ARG A 44 7.14 -0.54 16.95
C ARG A 44 6.88 0.19 15.64
N GLU A 45 7.69 -0.06 14.62
CA GLU A 45 7.51 0.56 13.30
C GLU A 45 6.18 0.15 12.67
N ALA A 46 5.86 -1.15 12.68
CA ALA A 46 4.58 -1.65 12.16
C ALA A 46 3.38 -1.06 12.91
N ALA A 47 3.45 -0.96 14.24
CA ALA A 47 2.39 -0.35 15.04
C ALA A 47 2.21 1.13 14.71
N HIS A 48 3.31 1.87 14.52
CA HIS A 48 3.29 3.27 14.14
C HIS A 48 2.68 3.47 12.74
N LEU A 49 3.07 2.67 11.75
CA LEU A 49 2.53 2.77 10.39
C LEU A 49 1.03 2.44 10.33
N LEU A 50 0.58 1.45 11.10
CA LEU A 50 -0.84 1.11 11.21
C LEU A 50 -1.63 2.08 12.12
N ASN A 51 -0.97 3.07 12.75
CA ASN A 51 -1.57 3.97 13.74
C ASN A 51 -2.29 3.23 14.88
N VAL A 52 -1.66 2.17 15.40
CA VAL A 52 -2.19 1.37 16.53
C VAL A 52 -1.17 1.23 17.64
N SER A 53 -1.64 0.84 18.83
CA SER A 53 -0.72 0.49 19.92
C SER A 53 -0.01 -0.85 19.66
N CYS A 54 1.18 -1.04 20.24
CA CYS A 54 1.87 -2.34 20.22
C CYS A 54 0.99 -3.48 20.80
N ARG A 55 0.14 -3.16 21.79
CA ARG A 55 -0.80 -4.11 22.40
C ARG A 55 -1.89 -4.55 21.41
N THR A 56 -2.35 -3.64 20.56
CA THR A 56 -3.29 -3.91 19.47
C THR A 56 -2.63 -4.79 18.41
N LEU A 57 -1.40 -4.48 18.00
CA LEU A 57 -0.66 -5.30 17.04
C LEU A 57 -0.44 -6.73 17.54
N GLN A 58 -0.12 -6.89 18.84
CA GLN A 58 -0.05 -8.19 19.49
C GLN A 58 -1.38 -8.94 19.46
N ARG A 59 -2.52 -8.24 19.65
CA ARG A 59 -3.85 -8.82 19.57
C ARG A 59 -4.19 -9.27 18.14
N MET A 60 -3.92 -8.43 17.13
CA MET A 60 -4.09 -8.78 15.71
C MET A 60 -3.31 -10.05 15.36
N ARG A 61 -2.10 -10.20 15.90
CA ARG A 61 -1.30 -11.42 15.76
C ARG A 61 -1.97 -12.64 16.38
N SER A 62 -2.46 -12.54 17.62
CA SER A 62 -3.19 -13.62 18.31
C SER A 62 -4.49 -14.01 17.59
N GLU A 63 -5.13 -13.05 16.92
CA GLU A 63 -6.33 -13.25 16.12
C GLU A 63 -6.03 -13.71 14.68
N GLN A 64 -4.75 -13.91 14.32
CA GLN A 64 -4.28 -14.28 12.97
C GLN A 64 -4.70 -13.27 11.87
N ARG A 65 -4.83 -12.00 12.25
CA ARG A 65 -5.29 -10.91 11.37
C ARG A 65 -4.16 -10.16 10.68
N ILE A 66 -2.92 -10.48 11.00
CA ILE A 66 -1.72 -9.90 10.39
C ILE A 66 -0.66 -10.99 10.26
N ALA A 67 -0.08 -11.11 9.07
CA ALA A 67 1.05 -12.00 8.83
C ALA A 67 2.33 -11.44 9.46
N TYR A 68 3.15 -12.33 10.02
CA TYR A 68 4.42 -11.97 10.65
C TYR A 68 5.42 -13.11 10.52
N VAL A 69 6.70 -12.78 10.66
CA VAL A 69 7.80 -13.75 10.73
C VAL A 69 8.53 -13.60 12.06
N VAL A 70 9.07 -14.70 12.58
CA VAL A 70 9.86 -14.68 13.81
C VAL A 70 11.33 -14.84 13.46
N LEU A 71 12.15 -13.84 13.82
CA LEU A 71 13.60 -13.89 13.64
C LEU A 71 14.28 -13.69 14.99
N ARG A 72 14.99 -14.73 15.46
CA ARG A 72 15.63 -14.80 16.80
C ARG A 72 14.67 -14.43 17.94
N GLY A 73 13.46 -15.00 17.92
CA GLY A 73 12.41 -14.73 18.94
C GLY A 73 11.72 -13.36 18.83
N LYS A 74 12.15 -12.49 17.92
CA LYS A 74 11.53 -11.18 17.67
C LYS A 74 10.60 -11.22 16.45
N CYS A 75 9.38 -10.72 16.61
CA CYS A 75 8.43 -10.61 15.51
C CYS A 75 8.84 -9.49 14.55
N ARG A 76 8.80 -9.80 13.25
CA ARG A 76 8.89 -8.83 12.16
C ARG A 76 7.67 -8.90 11.28
N TYR A 77 7.37 -7.78 10.66
CA TYR A 77 6.26 -7.62 9.73
C TYR A 77 6.82 -7.21 8.39
N ARG A 78 6.24 -7.74 7.32
CA ARG A 78 6.57 -7.33 5.96
C ARG A 78 5.92 -5.98 5.66
N GLN A 79 6.60 -5.10 4.95
CA GLN A 79 6.03 -3.82 4.53
C GLN A 79 4.78 -4.06 3.66
N SER A 80 4.86 -5.03 2.74
CA SER A 80 3.72 -5.39 1.88
C SER A 80 2.45 -5.79 2.64
N GLU A 81 2.60 -6.46 3.79
CA GLU A 81 1.47 -6.85 4.62
C GLU A 81 0.84 -5.64 5.35
N ILE A 82 1.65 -4.67 5.75
CA ILE A 82 1.16 -3.42 6.33
C ILE A 82 0.39 -2.62 5.28
N ASP A 83 0.95 -2.50 4.07
CA ASP A 83 0.33 -1.77 2.96
C ASP A 83 -1.00 -2.41 2.57
N ARG A 84 -1.02 -3.75 2.43
CA ARG A 84 -2.25 -4.52 2.20
C ARG A 84 -3.32 -4.26 3.26
N LEU A 85 -2.94 -4.22 4.54
CA LEU A 85 -3.89 -3.96 5.63
C LEU A 85 -4.46 -2.54 5.59
N LEU A 86 -3.65 -1.56 5.18
CA LEU A 86 -4.09 -0.18 5.00
C LEU A 86 -5.04 -0.06 3.81
N GLU A 87 -4.74 -0.71 2.69
CA GLU A 87 -5.62 -0.79 1.52
C GLU A 87 -6.95 -1.46 1.86
N ASP A 88 -6.91 -2.64 2.49
CA ASP A 88 -8.10 -3.37 2.96
C ASP A 88 -8.93 -2.56 3.97
N SER A 89 -8.30 -1.64 4.71
CA SER A 89 -8.99 -0.78 5.69
C SER A 89 -9.51 0.54 5.10
N THR A 90 -9.04 0.93 3.91
CA THR A 90 -9.41 2.19 3.27
C THR A 90 -10.80 2.03 2.63
N VAL A 91 -11.77 2.84 3.07
CA VAL A 91 -13.10 2.89 2.48
C VAL A 91 -13.10 3.99 1.42
N THR A 92 -12.91 3.62 0.15
CA THR A 92 -13.05 4.56 -0.97
C THR A 92 -14.53 4.91 -1.14
N GLY A 93 -14.85 6.21 -1.09
CA GLY A 93 -16.23 6.71 -0.97
C GLY A 93 -17.16 6.47 -2.15
N ASP A 94 -16.70 5.87 -3.26
CA ASP A 94 -17.45 5.89 -4.52
C ASP A 94 -18.38 4.70 -4.79
N ALA A 95 -18.19 3.54 -4.13
CA ALA A 95 -19.11 2.41 -4.28
C ALA A 95 -18.84 1.29 -3.26
N ALA A 96 -18.76 1.61 -1.97
CA ALA A 96 -18.57 0.56 -0.96
C ALA A 96 -19.85 -0.28 -0.84
N THR A 97 -19.83 -1.49 -1.41
CA THR A 97 -20.89 -2.48 -1.20
C THR A 97 -21.05 -2.70 0.32
N PRO A 98 -22.26 -2.83 0.88
CA PRO A 98 -22.45 -3.03 2.32
C PRO A 98 -21.59 -4.16 2.93
N GLU A 99 -21.25 -5.17 2.13
CA GLU A 99 -20.33 -6.24 2.49
C GLU A 99 -18.88 -5.78 2.68
N GLN A 100 -18.38 -4.89 1.82
CA GLN A 100 -17.04 -4.28 1.96
C GLN A 100 -16.98 -3.43 3.24
N MET A 101 -18.03 -2.66 3.53
CA MET A 101 -18.10 -1.91 4.79
C MET A 101 -18.09 -2.83 6.01
N LYS A 102 -18.83 -3.95 5.98
CA LYS A 102 -18.83 -4.95 7.06
C LYS A 102 -17.46 -5.63 7.22
N ARG A 103 -16.79 -5.96 6.11
CA ARG A 103 -15.44 -6.53 6.10
C ARG A 103 -14.43 -5.56 6.70
N ASN A 104 -14.41 -4.30 6.25
CA ASN A 104 -13.50 -3.26 6.75
C ASN A 104 -13.79 -2.93 8.23
N HIS A 105 -15.06 -2.89 8.62
CA HIS A 105 -15.45 -2.73 10.02
C HIS A 105 -14.92 -3.87 10.91
N THR A 106 -15.01 -5.11 10.44
CA THR A 106 -14.49 -6.29 11.17
C THR A 106 -12.97 -6.24 11.28
N LEU A 107 -12.28 -5.80 10.24
CA LEU A 107 -10.85 -5.54 10.28
C LEU A 107 -10.50 -4.38 11.24
N ARG A 108 -11.32 -3.34 11.32
CA ARG A 108 -11.04 -2.22 12.23
C ARG A 108 -11.26 -2.58 13.70
N THR A 109 -12.33 -3.32 14.00
CA THR A 109 -12.81 -3.51 15.39
C THR A 109 -12.44 -4.87 15.99
N GLY A 110 -11.93 -5.81 15.20
CA GLY A 110 -11.61 -7.17 15.66
C GLY A 110 -12.83 -8.08 15.82
N GLY A 111 -13.96 -7.72 15.22
CA GLY A 111 -15.19 -8.54 15.24
C GLY A 111 -15.80 -8.71 16.63
N LYS A 112 -16.68 -9.71 16.79
CA LYS A 112 -17.27 -10.03 18.09
C LYS A 112 -16.21 -10.63 19.02
N PRO A 113 -16.13 -10.17 20.29
CA PRO A 113 -15.15 -10.70 21.23
C PRO A 113 -15.35 -12.21 21.39
N LYS A 114 -14.28 -13.00 21.20
CA LYS A 114 -14.26 -14.40 21.66
C LYS A 114 -14.46 -14.35 23.18
N GLY A 115 -15.53 -14.98 23.66
CA GLY A 115 -15.91 -15.00 25.07
C GLY A 115 -14.71 -15.32 25.98
N ARG A 116 -14.74 -14.74 27.18
CA ARG A 116 -13.76 -14.95 28.24
C ARG A 116 -13.49 -16.45 28.38
N ARG A 117 -12.27 -16.90 28.08
CA ARG A 117 -11.81 -18.22 28.52
C ARG A 117 -11.66 -18.12 30.03
N THR A 118 -12.70 -18.57 30.75
CA THR A 118 -12.60 -18.97 32.16
C THR A 118 -11.71 -20.19 32.26
#